data_AF-A0A0S2K5T3-F1
#
_entry.id   AF-A0A0S2K5T3-F1
#
_cell.length_a   1.000
_cell.length_b   1.000
_cell.length_c   1.000
_cell.angle_alpha   90.00
_cell.angle_beta   90.00
_cell.angle_gamma   90.00
#
_symmetry.space_group_name_H-M   'P 1'
#
loop_
_entity.id
_entity.type
_entity.pdbx_description
1 polymer ?
#
loop_
_entity_poly.entity_id
_entity_poly.type
_entity_poly.pdbx_seq_one_letter_code
_entity_poly.pdbx_strand_id
1 'polypeptide(L)'
;MRIGNGSAMPIHLNAPTSAKDEGVQTERAEKTEEAADSQDESIHISMEGQKKLQEESEDPKDKLPPHIKEMIKAIERLIEMIEAAEEALAEAKEASYPDDDTKRDVLDMHQNQINSLEFARHDAIKGLQEAMKEAGISEPGIIAELMR
;
A
#
# COMPACT_ATOMS: atom_id res chain seq x y z
N MET A 1 -32.62 -12.59 -49.61
CA MET A 1 -32.83 -13.03 -48.22
C MET A 1 -32.67 -11.82 -47.31
N ARG A 2 -33.60 -11.69 -46.35
CA ARG A 2 -33.69 -10.64 -45.31
C ARG A 2 -32.49 -10.65 -44.39
N ILE A 3 -32.01 -9.47 -43.97
CA ILE A 3 -31.80 -8.96 -42.58
C ILE A 3 -31.66 -7.43 -42.75
N GLY A 4 -32.32 -6.50 -42.06
CA GLY A 4 -33.03 -6.52 -40.80
C GLY A 4 -32.61 -5.25 -40.05
N ASN A 5 -33.59 -4.39 -39.77
CA ASN A 5 -33.51 -3.10 -39.09
C ASN A 5 -32.72 -3.15 -37.76
N GLY A 6 -31.98 -2.08 -37.44
CA GLY A 6 -31.26 -1.93 -36.17
C GLY A 6 -31.18 -0.48 -35.71
N SER A 7 -32.30 0.01 -35.18
CA SER A 7 -32.52 1.21 -34.37
C SER A 7 -31.29 2.02 -33.92
N ALA A 8 -31.23 3.28 -34.36
CA ALA A 8 -30.50 4.33 -33.68
C ALA A 8 -31.16 4.64 -32.32
N MET A 9 -30.37 4.69 -31.25
CA MET A 9 -30.81 5.15 -29.93
C MET A 9 -30.34 6.61 -29.74
N PRO A 10 -31.23 7.58 -29.48
CA PRO A 10 -30.82 8.93 -29.10
C PRO A 10 -30.40 8.97 -27.63
N ILE A 11 -29.22 9.52 -27.37
CA ILE A 11 -28.73 9.84 -26.02
C ILE A 11 -29.54 11.06 -25.53
N HIS A 12 -30.45 10.84 -24.60
CA HIS A 12 -31.15 11.91 -23.88
C HIS A 12 -30.28 12.41 -22.73
N LEU A 13 -29.54 13.50 -22.96
CA LEU A 13 -28.81 14.22 -21.94
C LEU A 13 -29.74 15.25 -21.28
N ASN A 14 -30.42 14.85 -20.20
CA ASN A 14 -31.18 15.75 -19.34
C ASN A 14 -30.26 16.30 -18.24
N ALA A 15 -29.70 17.49 -18.45
CA ALA A 15 -29.13 18.31 -17.38
C ALA A 15 -30.02 19.55 -17.20
N PRO A 16 -30.75 19.70 -16.07
CA PRO A 16 -31.49 20.92 -15.81
C PRO A 16 -30.54 22.07 -15.46
N THR A 17 -30.72 23.15 -16.22
CA THR A 17 -30.22 24.50 -16.02
C THR A 17 -30.93 25.25 -14.89
N SER A 18 -30.29 26.34 -14.43
CA SER A 18 -30.81 27.48 -13.64
C SER A 18 -30.86 27.31 -12.11
N ALA A 19 -30.55 28.31 -11.29
CA ALA A 19 -30.08 29.67 -11.50
C ALA A 19 -29.68 30.29 -10.13
N LYS A 20 -28.76 31.26 -10.20
CA LYS A 20 -28.68 32.54 -9.43
C LYS A 20 -29.21 32.58 -7.99
N ASP A 21 -28.34 33.05 -7.09
CA ASP A 21 -28.69 34.20 -6.25
C ASP A 21 -27.44 35.06 -5.98
N GLU A 22 -27.58 36.35 -6.29
CA GLU A 22 -26.61 37.43 -6.05
C GLU A 22 -27.01 38.15 -4.76
N GLY A 23 -26.05 38.64 -3.98
CA GLY A 23 -26.31 39.53 -2.84
C GLY A 23 -25.03 39.82 -2.06
N VAL A 24 -24.12 40.64 -2.59
CA VAL A 24 -23.98 42.09 -2.31
C VAL A 24 -23.25 42.39 -0.98
N GLN A 25 -22.19 43.17 -1.15
CA GLN A 25 -21.19 43.64 -0.20
C GLN A 25 -21.66 44.85 0.65
N THR A 26 -20.80 45.21 1.63
CA THR A 26 -20.53 46.56 2.18
C THR A 26 -21.59 47.13 3.14
N GLU A 27 -21.30 47.78 4.29
CA GLU A 27 -20.19 48.60 4.82
C GLU A 27 -20.24 48.54 6.38
N ARG A 28 -19.11 48.39 7.12
CA ARG A 28 -18.22 49.42 7.72
C ARG A 28 -18.62 49.99 9.10
N ALA A 29 -17.82 49.58 10.09
CA ALA A 29 -17.24 50.28 11.27
C ALA A 29 -18.12 50.96 12.35
N GLU A 30 -17.91 50.56 13.63
CA GLU A 30 -17.30 51.35 14.74
C GLU A 30 -17.20 50.45 16.00
N LYS A 31 -16.03 49.94 16.39
CA LYS A 31 -15.08 50.37 17.45
C LYS A 31 -15.49 50.08 18.92
N THR A 32 -14.50 49.54 19.65
CA THR A 32 -14.33 49.43 21.14
C THR A 32 -15.10 48.25 21.76
N GLU A 33 -14.57 47.36 22.62
CA GLU A 33 -13.48 47.37 23.61
C GLU A 33 -12.80 45.99 23.77
N GLU A 34 -11.64 46.05 24.39
CA GLU A 34 -10.69 45.06 24.90
C GLU A 34 -11.27 43.97 25.83
N ALA A 35 -10.89 42.70 25.64
CA ALA A 35 -10.61 41.73 26.71
C ALA A 35 -10.05 40.40 26.14
N ALA A 36 -9.03 39.90 26.82
CA ALA A 36 -8.32 38.65 26.59
C ALA A 36 -9.22 37.40 26.56
N ASP A 37 -8.84 36.37 25.80
CA ASP A 37 -8.34 35.11 26.37
C ASP A 37 -7.87 34.16 25.26
N SER A 38 -6.64 33.68 25.40
CA SER A 38 -6.00 32.75 24.48
C SER A 38 -6.48 31.33 24.80
N GLN A 39 -7.37 30.77 24.00
CA GLN A 39 -7.67 29.33 24.08
C GLN A 39 -6.90 28.60 22.97
N ASP A 40 -5.61 28.40 23.23
CA ASP A 40 -4.83 27.31 22.67
C ASP A 40 -5.41 26.02 23.29
N GLU A 41 -6.35 25.38 22.60
CA GLU A 41 -6.82 24.04 22.92
C GLU A 41 -5.68 23.03 22.68
N SER A 42 -4.71 23.06 23.59
CA SER A 42 -3.70 22.04 23.70
C SER A 42 -4.38 20.74 24.10
N ILE A 43 -4.47 19.82 23.14
CA ILE A 43 -5.02 18.48 23.35
C ILE A 43 -4.11 17.75 24.33
N HIS A 44 -4.50 17.72 25.60
CA HIS A 44 -3.80 16.98 26.65
C HIS A 44 -4.08 15.47 26.48
N ILE A 45 -3.20 14.78 25.76
CA ILE A 45 -3.19 13.32 25.73
C ILE A 45 -2.80 12.84 27.13
N SER A 46 -3.76 12.27 27.87
CA SER A 46 -3.54 11.77 29.23
C SER A 46 -2.49 10.65 29.24
N MET A 47 -1.54 10.68 30.18
CA MET A 47 -0.45 9.70 30.28
C MET A 47 -0.95 8.24 30.44
N GLU A 48 -2.20 8.03 30.86
CA GLU A 48 -2.84 6.71 30.86
C GLU A 48 -3.06 6.13 29.45
N GLY A 49 -3.30 6.97 28.43
CA GLY A 49 -3.37 6.55 27.04
C GLY A 49 -2.00 6.12 26.50
N GLN A 50 -0.92 6.74 27.00
CA GLN A 50 0.45 6.39 26.62
C GLN A 50 0.94 5.10 27.29
N LYS A 51 0.49 4.79 28.52
CA LYS A 51 0.85 3.53 29.20
C LYS A 51 0.24 2.28 28.55
N LYS A 52 -1.00 2.36 28.05
CA LYS A 52 -1.62 1.26 27.28
C LYS A 52 -0.93 0.96 25.95
N LEU A 53 -0.11 1.88 25.42
CA LEU A 53 0.69 1.67 24.21
C LEU A 53 2.05 1.02 24.52
N GLN A 54 2.48 0.99 25.78
CA GLN A 54 3.78 0.44 26.22
C GLN A 54 3.68 -0.93 26.89
N GLU A 55 2.51 -1.32 27.39
CA GLU A 55 2.28 -2.65 27.94
C GLU A 55 1.97 -3.63 26.80
N GLU A 56 2.89 -4.56 26.55
CA GLU A 56 2.74 -5.75 25.71
C GLU A 56 2.96 -5.55 24.19
N SER A 57 4.16 -5.10 23.81
CA SER A 57 4.69 -5.31 22.45
C SER A 57 5.14 -6.76 22.27
N GLU A 58 4.26 -7.74 22.51
CA GLU A 58 4.52 -9.10 22.00
C GLU A 58 4.39 -9.03 20.48
N ASP A 59 5.38 -9.58 19.75
CA ASP A 59 5.34 -9.62 18.30
C ASP A 59 4.05 -10.35 17.89
N PRO A 60 3.17 -9.74 17.07
CA PRO A 60 1.94 -10.39 16.65
C PRO A 60 2.19 -11.75 15.98
N LYS A 61 3.40 -11.97 15.44
CA LYS A 61 3.85 -13.25 14.89
C LYS A 61 3.93 -14.36 15.95
N ASP A 62 4.19 -14.04 17.21
CA ASP A 62 4.33 -15.04 18.29
C ASP A 62 3.02 -15.68 18.71
N LYS A 63 1.88 -15.00 18.51
CA LYS A 63 0.54 -15.50 18.85
C LYS A 63 -0.08 -16.34 17.73
N LEU A 64 0.57 -16.42 16.57
CA LEU A 64 0.03 -17.11 15.40
C LEU A 64 0.07 -18.65 15.54
N PRO A 65 -0.86 -19.36 14.89
CA PRO A 65 -0.82 -20.81 14.74
C PRO A 65 0.47 -21.29 14.07
N PRO A 66 0.97 -22.50 14.40
CA PRO A 66 2.22 -23.02 13.86
C PRO A 66 2.33 -22.99 12.33
N HIS A 67 1.28 -23.41 11.62
CA HIS A 67 1.26 -23.40 10.15
C HIS A 67 1.42 -22.00 9.56
N ILE A 68 0.78 -20.98 10.13
CA ILE A 68 0.91 -19.58 9.67
C ILE A 68 2.35 -19.08 9.88
N LYS A 69 2.97 -19.42 11.02
CA LYS A 69 4.38 -19.09 11.27
C LYS A 69 5.32 -19.74 10.26
N GLU A 70 5.05 -20.98 9.86
CA GLU A 70 5.83 -21.67 8.82
C GLU A 70 5.70 -21.00 7.45
N MET A 71 4.50 -20.56 7.09
CA MET A 71 4.27 -19.80 5.85
C MET A 71 5.03 -18.46 5.87
N ILE A 72 5.00 -17.74 7.00
CA ILE A 72 5.77 -16.49 7.16
C ILE A 72 7.26 -16.74 6.96
N LYS A 73 7.83 -17.76 7.63
CA LYS A 73 9.24 -18.13 7.46
C LYS A 73 9.60 -18.50 6.02
N ALA A 74 8.69 -19.15 5.29
CA ALA A 74 8.91 -19.46 3.88
C ALA A 74 8.96 -18.18 3.02
N ILE A 75 8.14 -17.18 3.34
CA ILE A 75 8.15 -15.87 2.67
C ILE A 75 9.41 -15.08 3.03
N GLU A 76 9.81 -15.06 4.30
CA GLU A 76 11.06 -14.42 4.77
C GLU A 76 12.27 -15.01 4.03
N ARG A 77 12.32 -16.33 3.84
CA ARG A 77 13.36 -16.97 3.03
C ARG A 77 13.33 -16.55 1.56
N LEU A 78 12.15 -16.33 0.98
CA LEU A 78 12.05 -15.81 -0.39
C LEU A 78 12.59 -14.37 -0.48
N ILE A 79 12.32 -13.54 0.53
CA ILE A 79 12.87 -12.18 0.62
C ILE A 79 14.41 -12.24 0.67
N GLU A 80 14.99 -13.05 1.55
CA GLU A 80 16.45 -13.23 1.62
C GLU A 80 17.05 -13.69 0.29
N MET A 81 16.37 -14.59 -0.43
CA MET A 81 16.81 -15.05 -1.76
C MET A 81 16.72 -13.96 -2.83
N ILE A 82 15.73 -13.06 -2.74
CA ILE A 82 15.58 -11.90 -3.63
C ILE A 82 16.73 -10.91 -3.37
N GLU A 83 16.98 -10.56 -2.11
CA GLU A 83 18.07 -9.65 -1.72
C GLU A 83 19.43 -10.17 -2.23
N ALA A 84 19.71 -11.46 -2.02
CA ALA A 84 20.95 -12.07 -2.53
C ALA A 84 21.03 -12.06 -4.08
N ALA A 85 19.91 -12.23 -4.78
CA ALA A 85 19.86 -12.16 -6.24
C ALA A 85 20.04 -10.72 -6.76
N GLU A 86 19.51 -9.73 -6.04
CA GLU A 86 19.70 -8.30 -6.33
C GLU A 86 21.15 -7.87 -6.12
N GLU A 87 21.79 -8.34 -5.05
CA GLU A 87 23.23 -8.13 -4.81
C GLU A 87 24.06 -8.74 -5.95
N ALA A 88 23.77 -9.99 -6.34
CA ALA A 88 24.43 -10.62 -7.48
C ALA A 88 24.21 -9.86 -8.80
N LEU A 89 23.02 -9.31 -9.03
CA LEU A 89 22.75 -8.46 -10.19
C LEU A 89 23.57 -7.15 -10.13
N ALA A 90 23.72 -6.56 -8.95
CA ALA A 90 24.53 -5.36 -8.76
C ALA A 90 26.01 -5.64 -9.04
N GLU A 91 26.56 -6.75 -8.52
CA GLU A 91 27.91 -7.21 -8.84
C GLU A 91 28.08 -7.47 -10.34
N ALA A 92 27.10 -8.14 -10.96
CA ALA A 92 27.11 -8.42 -12.39
C ALA A 92 27.09 -7.13 -13.23
N LYS A 93 26.49 -6.02 -12.78
CA LYS A 93 26.50 -4.75 -13.52
C LYS A 93 27.89 -4.10 -13.58
N GLU A 94 28.66 -4.26 -12.51
CA GLU A 94 30.01 -3.69 -12.34
C GLU A 94 31.12 -4.61 -12.87
N ALA A 95 30.82 -5.88 -13.15
CA ALA A 95 31.77 -6.82 -13.71
C ALA A 95 32.24 -6.45 -15.13
N SER A 96 33.44 -6.90 -15.48
CA SER A 96 34.01 -6.75 -16.82
C SER A 96 33.62 -7.95 -17.69
N TYR A 97 33.09 -7.66 -18.89
CA TYR A 97 32.65 -8.67 -19.85
C TYR A 97 33.45 -8.57 -21.15
N PRO A 98 33.58 -9.69 -21.90
CA PRO A 98 34.27 -9.69 -23.20
C PRO A 98 33.58 -8.80 -24.25
N ASP A 99 32.26 -8.71 -24.20
CA ASP A 99 31.41 -7.95 -25.12
C ASP A 99 30.05 -7.60 -24.49
N ASP A 100 29.32 -6.69 -25.13
CA ASP A 100 28.04 -6.16 -24.64
C ASP A 100 26.91 -7.21 -24.70
N ASP A 101 26.95 -8.13 -25.66
CA ASP A 101 25.93 -9.18 -25.79
C ASP A 101 26.02 -10.15 -24.60
N THR A 102 27.23 -10.58 -24.25
CA THR A 102 27.50 -11.41 -23.08
C THR A 102 27.08 -10.70 -21.79
N LYS A 103 27.39 -9.40 -21.66
CA LYS A 103 26.94 -8.60 -20.52
C LYS A 103 25.41 -8.61 -20.43
N ARG A 104 24.73 -8.36 -21.55
CA ARG A 104 23.28 -8.33 -21.62
C ARG A 104 22.65 -9.66 -21.21
N ASP A 105 23.13 -10.77 -21.75
CA ASP A 105 22.60 -12.10 -21.45
C ASP A 105 22.71 -12.44 -19.96
N VAL A 106 23.84 -12.10 -19.33
CA VAL A 106 24.03 -12.31 -17.89
C VAL A 106 23.08 -11.44 -17.06
N LEU A 107 22.94 -10.16 -17.41
CA LEU A 107 22.01 -9.26 -16.71
C LEU A 107 20.55 -9.70 -16.87
N ASP A 108 20.15 -10.13 -18.06
CA ASP A 108 18.80 -10.65 -18.34
C ASP A 108 18.54 -11.93 -17.54
N MET A 109 19.52 -12.83 -17.40
CA MET A 109 19.42 -14.02 -16.55
C MET A 109 19.15 -13.67 -15.09
N HIS A 110 19.94 -12.77 -14.50
CA HIS A 110 19.75 -12.33 -13.11
C HIS A 110 18.39 -11.65 -12.91
N GLN A 111 17.98 -10.79 -13.84
CA GLN A 111 16.69 -10.12 -13.77
C GLN A 111 15.53 -11.13 -13.83
N ASN A 112 15.63 -12.15 -14.70
CA ASN A 112 14.62 -13.20 -14.79
C ASN A 112 14.53 -14.04 -13.50
N GLN A 113 15.67 -14.31 -12.85
CA GLN A 113 15.68 -14.98 -11.56
C GLN A 113 14.95 -14.16 -10.48
N ILE A 114 15.25 -12.86 -10.37
CA ILE A 114 14.57 -11.95 -9.44
C ILE A 114 13.06 -11.94 -9.70
N ASN A 115 12.64 -11.76 -10.96
CA ASN A 115 11.23 -11.74 -11.34
C ASN A 115 10.50 -13.04 -10.95
N SER A 116 11.16 -14.19 -11.10
CA SER A 116 10.58 -15.48 -10.70
C SER A 116 10.43 -15.61 -9.19
N LEU A 117 11.39 -15.10 -8.41
CA LEU A 117 11.33 -15.12 -6.95
C LEU A 117 10.26 -14.16 -6.42
N GLU A 118 10.17 -12.97 -7.01
CA GLU A 118 9.12 -11.98 -6.76
C GLU A 118 7.72 -12.55 -6.96
N PHE A 119 7.51 -13.26 -8.08
CA PHE A 119 6.25 -13.95 -8.34
C PHE A 119 5.93 -15.00 -7.25
N ALA A 120 6.92 -15.83 -6.89
CA ALA A 120 6.76 -16.82 -5.85
C ALA A 120 6.45 -16.19 -4.48
N ARG A 121 7.09 -15.05 -4.14
CA ARG A 121 6.83 -14.28 -2.91
C ARG A 121 5.39 -13.78 -2.89
N HIS A 122 4.93 -13.15 -3.97
CA HIS A 122 3.56 -12.65 -4.05
C HIS A 122 2.51 -13.76 -3.93
N ASP A 123 2.71 -14.90 -4.57
CA ASP A 123 1.79 -16.02 -4.46
C ASP A 123 1.79 -16.65 -3.07
N ALA A 124 2.96 -16.76 -2.42
CA ALA A 124 3.06 -17.20 -1.03
C ALA A 124 2.35 -16.24 -0.06
N ILE A 125 2.46 -14.93 -0.27
CA ILE A 125 1.75 -13.91 0.53
C ILE A 125 0.23 -14.02 0.35
N LYS A 126 -0.27 -14.24 -0.87
CA LYS A 126 -1.71 -14.49 -1.10
C LYS A 126 -2.17 -15.73 -0.35
N GLY A 127 -1.40 -16.82 -0.44
CA GLY A 127 -1.70 -18.05 0.30
C GLY A 127 -1.71 -17.82 1.82
N LEU A 128 -0.77 -17.02 2.34
CA LEU A 128 -0.75 -16.63 3.75
C LEU A 128 -2.00 -15.83 4.13
N GLN A 129 -2.39 -14.86 3.32
CA GLN A 129 -3.59 -14.05 3.55
C GLN A 129 -4.87 -14.92 3.60
N GLU A 130 -4.98 -15.91 2.72
CA GLU A 130 -6.07 -16.89 2.73
C GLU A 130 -6.05 -17.75 3.99
N ALA A 131 -4.89 -18.32 4.35
CA ALA A 131 -4.74 -19.15 5.53
C ALA A 131 -5.03 -18.38 6.84
N MET A 132 -4.60 -17.11 6.92
CA MET A 132 -4.92 -16.23 8.07
C MET A 132 -6.42 -15.98 8.16
N LYS A 133 -7.09 -15.72 7.03
CA LYS A 133 -8.55 -15.55 6.97
C LYS A 133 -9.29 -16.80 7.41
N GLU A 134 -8.86 -17.98 6.96
CA GLU A 134 -9.44 -19.28 7.37
C GLU A 134 -9.26 -19.57 8.86
N ALA A 135 -8.12 -19.17 9.42
CA ALA A 135 -7.84 -19.29 10.85
C ALA A 135 -8.56 -18.21 11.71
N GLY A 136 -9.31 -17.28 11.08
CA GLY A 136 -9.99 -16.19 11.77
C GLY A 136 -9.03 -15.11 12.31
N ILE A 137 -7.82 -15.02 11.76
CA ILE A 137 -6.78 -14.07 12.17
C ILE A 137 -6.90 -12.81 11.30
N SER A 138 -7.02 -11.66 11.95
CA SER A 138 -7.12 -10.35 11.28
C SER A 138 -5.94 -9.47 11.68
N GLU A 139 -4.75 -9.80 11.17
CA GLU A 139 -3.51 -9.07 11.41
C GLU A 139 -2.93 -8.51 10.09
N PRO A 140 -3.51 -7.43 9.52
CA PRO A 140 -3.09 -6.89 8.23
C PRO A 140 -1.66 -6.32 8.25
N GLY A 141 -1.15 -5.94 9.42
CA GLY A 141 0.22 -5.44 9.58
C GLY A 141 1.29 -6.46 9.17
N ILE A 142 1.04 -7.75 9.43
CA ILE A 142 1.96 -8.84 9.06
C ILE A 142 2.07 -8.96 7.55
N ILE A 143 0.96 -8.89 6.83
CA ILE A 143 0.95 -8.93 5.36
C ILE A 143 1.63 -7.68 4.79
N ALA A 144 1.38 -6.51 5.36
CA ALA A 144 1.99 -5.26 4.92
C ALA A 144 3.52 -5.25 5.08
N GLU A 145 4.03 -5.87 6.16
CA GLU A 145 5.47 -6.04 6.37
C GLU A 145 6.11 -6.91 5.29
N LEU A 146 5.45 -8.03 4.91
CA LEU A 146 5.95 -8.98 3.92
C LEU A 146 5.86 -8.49 2.46
N MET A 147 5.08 -7.44 2.20
CA MET A 147 4.95 -6.82 0.87
C MET A 147 5.94 -5.66 0.64
N ARG A 148 6.69 -5.26 1.67
CA ARG A 148 7.64 -4.15 1.59
C ARG A 148 8.87 -4.52 0.78
#